data_AF-A0AAV4SN60-F1
#
_entry.id   AF-A0AAV4SN60-F1
#
_cell.length_a   1.000
_cell.length_b   1.000
_cell.length_c   1.000
_cell.angle_alpha   90.00
_cell.angle_beta   90.00
_cell.angle_gamma   90.00
#
_symmetry.space_group_name_H-M   'P 1'
#
loop_
_entity.id
_entity.type
_entity.pdbx_description
1 polymer ?
#
loop_
_entity_poly.entity_id
_entity_poly.type
_entity_poly.pdbx_seq_one_letter_code
_entity_poly.pdbx_strand_id
1 'polypeptide(L)'
;MEGRLIIEFLPQGQTINADQYYHIVDCLRVVIKAKRLGMLSSGVILLHDNARPHTATRTIRKLVQFRWSVLEHLPYSPALSPYDFRIFGPLKKFIEG
;
A
#
# COMPACT_ATOMS: atom_id res chain seq x y z
N MET A 1 6.82 1.19 16.97
CA MET A 1 6.16 0.90 15.67
C MET A 1 6.98 1.56 14.59
N GLU A 2 7.33 0.83 13.55
CA GLU A 2 8.04 1.40 12.41
C GLU A 2 7.15 2.41 11.67
N GLY A 3 7.73 3.57 11.33
CA GLY A 3 7.01 4.66 10.68
C GLY A 3 6.79 4.47 9.18
N ARG A 4 6.08 5.44 8.59
CA ARG A 4 5.76 5.58 7.16
C ARG A 4 6.97 5.33 6.24
N LEU A 5 6.75 4.56 5.16
CA LEU A 5 7.79 4.26 4.16
C LEU A 5 7.73 5.24 2.98
N ILE A 6 6.55 5.36 2.35
CA ILE A 6 6.29 6.17 1.16
C ILE A 6 4.92 6.85 1.29
N ILE A 7 4.81 8.07 0.77
CA ILE A 7 3.55 8.70 0.34
C ILE A 7 3.79 9.24 -1.06
N GLU A 8 2.83 9.00 -1.94
CA GLU A 8 2.79 9.60 -3.28
C GLU A 8 1.49 10.38 -3.45
N PHE A 9 1.59 11.52 -4.13
CA PHE A 9 0.46 12.37 -4.49
C PHE A 9 0.32 12.38 -6.00
N LEU A 10 -0.88 12.11 -6.49
CA LEU A 10 -1.18 12.22 -7.90
C LEU A 10 -1.57 13.66 -8.27
N PRO A 11 -1.34 14.08 -9.53
CA PRO A 11 -1.90 15.31 -10.06
C PRO A 11 -3.42 15.34 -9.90
N GLN A 12 -3.97 16.56 -9.75
CA GLN A 12 -5.40 16.75 -9.60
C GLN A 12 -6.19 16.12 -10.77
N GLY A 13 -7.27 15.41 -10.45
CA GLY A 13 -8.13 14.76 -11.43
C GLY A 13 -7.64 13.39 -11.93
N GLN A 14 -6.46 12.92 -11.48
CA GLN A 14 -5.99 11.57 -11.79
C GLN A 14 -6.39 10.56 -10.72
N THR A 15 -6.64 9.33 -11.15
CA THR A 15 -6.93 8.18 -10.28
C THR A 15 -5.85 7.13 -10.40
N ILE A 16 -5.51 6.44 -9.30
CA ILE A 16 -4.57 5.33 -9.34
C ILE A 16 -5.12 4.23 -10.27
N ASN A 17 -4.41 3.95 -11.35
CA ASN A 17 -4.64 2.79 -12.20
C ASN A 17 -3.66 1.65 -11.89
N ALA A 18 -3.79 0.52 -12.58
CA ALA A 18 -2.94 -0.65 -12.34
C ALA A 18 -1.46 -0.39 -12.63
N ASP A 19 -1.13 0.43 -13.63
CA ASP A 19 0.27 0.74 -13.99
C ASP A 19 0.92 1.65 -12.94
N GLN A 20 0.18 2.66 -12.47
CA GLN A 20 0.64 3.51 -11.37
C GLN A 20 0.84 2.70 -10.09
N TYR A 21 -0.13 1.85 -9.73
CA TYR A 21 0.02 1.00 -8.56
C TYR A 21 1.21 0.03 -8.68
N TYR A 22 1.42 -0.54 -9.86
CA TYR A 22 2.59 -1.37 -10.15
C TYR A 22 3.90 -0.63 -9.87
N HIS A 23 4.01 0.64 -10.29
CA HIS A 23 5.18 1.47 -10.02
C HIS A 23 5.35 1.79 -8.53
N ILE A 24 4.27 2.07 -7.82
CA ILE A 24 4.30 2.29 -6.36
C ILE A 24 4.86 1.05 -5.64
N VAL A 25 4.44 -0.16 -6.04
CA VAL A 25 4.95 -1.42 -5.46
C VAL A 25 6.44 -1.61 -5.73
N ASP A 26 6.93 -1.21 -6.91
CA ASP A 26 8.37 -1.19 -7.24
C ASP A 26 9.14 -0.23 -6.33
N CYS A 27 8.68 1.01 -6.21
CA CYS A 27 9.25 2.03 -5.34
C CYS A 27 9.28 1.55 -3.88
N LEU A 28 8.18 0.92 -3.42
CA LEU A 28 8.07 0.40 -2.06
C LEU A 28 9.15 -0.63 -1.76
N ARG A 29 9.45 -1.55 -2.67
CA ARG A 29 10.53 -2.52 -2.48
C ARG A 29 11.89 -1.86 -2.33
N VAL A 30 12.18 -0.83 -3.13
CA VAL A 30 13.44 -0.06 -3.04
C VAL A 30 13.55 0.64 -1.69
N VAL A 31 12.48 1.30 -1.25
CA VAL A 31 12.46 2.03 0.03
C VAL A 31 12.56 1.10 1.22
N ILE A 32 11.91 -0.08 1.17
CA ILE A 32 12.07 -1.11 2.19
C ILE A 32 13.53 -1.53 2.28
N LYS A 33 14.17 -1.84 1.15
CA LYS A 33 15.59 -2.24 1.12
C LYS A 33 16.49 -1.17 1.76
N ALA A 34 16.19 0.11 1.55
CA ALA A 34 16.98 1.22 2.08
C ALA A 34 16.70 1.52 3.56
N LYS A 35 15.44 1.49 4.00
CA LYS A 35 15.02 1.97 5.33
C LYS A 35 14.78 0.86 6.36
N ARG A 36 14.67 -0.39 5.92
CA ARG A 36 14.27 -1.56 6.72
C ARG A 36 15.12 -2.78 6.36
N LEU A 37 16.38 -2.75 6.77
CA LEU A 37 17.31 -3.87 6.56
C LEU A 37 16.74 -5.16 7.16
N GLY A 38 16.84 -6.25 6.41
CA GLY A 38 16.33 -7.57 6.84
C GLY A 38 14.85 -7.83 6.55
N MET A 39 14.00 -6.81 6.39
CA MET A 39 12.56 -7.01 6.19
C MET A 39 12.23 -7.78 4.91
N LEU A 40 12.97 -7.55 3.81
CA LEU A 40 12.79 -8.34 2.59
C LEU A 40 13.17 -9.81 2.75
N SER A 41 14.12 -10.11 3.65
CA SER A 41 14.57 -11.48 3.90
C SER A 41 13.60 -12.24 4.81
N SER A 42 12.93 -11.53 5.74
CA SER A 42 11.91 -12.09 6.62
C SER A 42 10.56 -12.37 5.92
N GLY A 43 10.40 -11.90 4.69
CA GLY A 43 9.12 -11.93 3.98
C GLY A 43 8.24 -10.73 4.34
N VAL A 44 7.49 -10.25 3.35
CA VAL A 44 6.59 -9.10 3.51
C VAL A 44 5.15 -9.58 3.38
N ILE A 45 4.33 -9.26 4.39
CA ILE A 45 2.88 -9.39 4.34
C ILE A 45 2.32 -7.99 4.06
N LEU A 46 1.66 -7.83 2.92
CA LEU A 46 1.07 -6.58 2.47
C LEU A 46 -0.42 -6.57 2.80
N LEU A 47 -0.88 -5.52 3.47
CA LEU A 47 -2.30 -5.26 3.74
C LEU A 47 -2.75 -4.08 2.88
N HIS A 48 -3.68 -4.33 1.95
CA HIS A 48 -4.38 -3.33 1.15
C HIS A 48 -5.82 -3.80 0.89
N ASP A 49 -6.67 -2.91 0.40
CA ASP A 49 -8.04 -3.24 -0.01
C ASP A 49 -8.08 -3.92 -1.40
N ASN A 50 -9.24 -4.44 -1.78
CA ASN A 50 -9.44 -5.19 -3.04
C ASN A 50 -9.75 -4.29 -4.25
N ALA A 51 -9.28 -3.04 -4.27
CA ALA A 51 -9.50 -2.14 -5.41
C ALA A 51 -8.99 -2.75 -6.73
N ARG A 52 -9.64 -2.40 -7.86
CA ARG A 52 -9.30 -2.96 -9.18
C ARG A 52 -7.81 -2.87 -9.55
N PRO A 53 -7.09 -1.76 -9.29
CA PRO A 53 -5.65 -1.68 -9.53
C PRO A 53 -4.83 -2.69 -8.71
N HIS A 54 -5.28 -3.00 -7.48
CA HIS A 54 -4.57 -3.87 -6.55
C HIS A 54 -4.75 -5.35 -6.90
N THR A 55 -5.91 -5.70 -7.46
CA THR A 55 -6.24 -7.07 -7.91
C THR A 55 -5.98 -7.30 -9.39
N ALA A 56 -5.45 -6.31 -10.12
CA ALA A 56 -5.08 -6.46 -11.51
C ALA A 56 -4.01 -7.54 -11.69
N THR A 57 -4.11 -8.33 -12.77
CA THR A 57 -3.18 -9.44 -13.06
C THR A 57 -1.71 -9.01 -13.02
N ARG A 58 -1.40 -7.82 -13.54
CA ARG A 58 -0.04 -7.27 -13.54
C ARG A 58 0.49 -7.04 -12.12
N THR A 59 -0.34 -6.48 -11.25
CA THR A 59 -0.05 -6.24 -9.83
C THR A 59 0.16 -7.56 -9.09
N ILE A 60 -0.74 -8.53 -9.25
CA ILE A 60 -0.63 -9.84 -8.60
C ILE A 60 0.68 -10.54 -9.01
N ARG A 61 0.99 -10.54 -10.31
CA ARG A 61 2.25 -11.13 -10.82
C ARG A 61 3.48 -10.46 -10.20
N LYS A 62 3.44 -9.16 -9.97
CA LYS A 62 4.53 -8.40 -9.33
C LYS A 62 4.72 -8.79 -7.87
N LEU A 63 3.63 -8.90 -7.10
CA LEU A 63 3.65 -9.31 -5.70
C LEU A 63 4.19 -10.74 -5.56
N VAL A 64 3.78 -11.65 -6.45
CA VAL A 64 4.33 -13.02 -6.53
C VAL A 64 5.82 -13.01 -6.86
N GLN A 65 6.27 -12.22 -7.84
CA GLN A 65 7.70 -12.05 -8.16
C GLN A 65 8.50 -11.58 -6.95
N PHE A 66 7.90 -10.72 -6.14
CA PHE A 66 8.51 -10.20 -4.92
C PHE A 66 8.47 -11.15 -3.74
N ARG A 67 7.71 -12.25 -3.86
CA ARG A 67 7.39 -13.20 -2.79
C ARG A 67 6.71 -12.53 -1.61
N TRP A 68 5.82 -11.58 -1.92
CA TRP A 68 5.02 -10.88 -0.91
C TRP A 68 3.66 -11.57 -0.79
N SER A 69 3.26 -11.85 0.44
CA SER A 69 1.92 -12.36 0.74
C SER A 69 0.96 -11.20 0.88
N VAL A 70 -0.25 -11.31 0.34
CA VAL A 70 -1.31 -10.33 0.57
C VAL A 70 -2.20 -10.87 1.68
N LEU A 71 -2.42 -10.08 2.73
CA LEU A 71 -3.38 -10.44 3.76
C LEU A 71 -4.79 -10.28 3.18
N GLU A 72 -5.61 -11.32 3.29
CA GLU A 72 -6.99 -11.26 2.81
C GLU A 72 -7.75 -10.13 3.49
N HIS A 73 -8.37 -9.28 2.68
CA HIS A 73 -9.24 -8.21 3.15
C HIS A 73 -10.67 -8.52 2.71
N LEU A 74 -11.60 -8.56 3.67
CA LEU A 74 -13.02 -8.70 3.34
C LEU A 74 -13.49 -7.44 2.59
N PRO A 75 -14.35 -7.57 1.56
CA PRO A 75 -14.96 -6.41 0.92
C PRO A 75 -15.63 -5.50 1.96
N TYR A 76 -15.49 -4.18 1.78
CA TYR A 76 -16.15 -3.17 2.61
C TYR A 76 -15.86 -3.30 4.11
N SER A 77 -14.62 -3.61 4.47
CA SER A 77 -14.18 -3.66 5.88
C SER A 77 -13.21 -2.54 6.28
N PRO A 78 -13.58 -1.23 6.19
CA PRO A 78 -12.72 -0.11 6.58
C PRO A 78 -12.17 -0.23 8.01
N ALA A 79 -12.94 -0.82 8.93
CA ALA A 79 -12.50 -1.02 10.31
C ALA A 79 -11.28 -1.95 10.43
N LEU A 80 -11.00 -2.77 9.42
CA LEU A 80 -9.84 -3.67 9.38
C LEU A 80 -8.61 -3.03 8.72
N SER A 81 -8.75 -1.84 8.14
CA SER A 81 -7.64 -1.08 7.55
C SER A 81 -7.01 -0.18 8.62
N PRO A 82 -5.73 -0.38 8.98
CA PRO A 82 -5.04 0.51 9.91
C PRO A 82 -5.01 1.95 9.42
N TYR A 83 -5.08 2.18 8.10
CA TYR A 83 -5.01 3.51 7.52
C TYR A 83 -6.32 4.29 7.72
N ASP A 84 -7.46 3.63 7.48
CA ASP A 84 -8.78 4.25 7.62
C ASP A 84 -9.10 4.59 9.08
N PHE A 85 -8.85 3.66 10.00
CA PHE A 85 -9.17 3.86 11.41
C PHE A 85 -8.21 4.82 12.12
N ARG A 86 -6.91 4.75 11.82
CA ARG A 86 -5.88 5.42 12.63
C ARG A 86 -5.27 6.66 11.98
N ILE A 87 -5.16 6.70 10.66
CA ILE A 87 -4.44 7.80 9.97
C ILE A 87 -5.42 8.83 9.40
N PHE A 88 -6.44 8.39 8.66
CA PHE A 88 -7.32 9.32 7.96
C PHE A 88 -8.24 10.13 8.87
N GLY A 89 -8.73 9.56 9.97
CA GLY A 89 -9.57 10.29 10.93
C GLY A 89 -8.88 11.54 11.51
N PRO A 90 -7.70 11.40 12.16
CA PRO A 90 -6.93 12.55 12.63
C PRO A 90 -6.47 13.49 11.50
N LEU A 91 -6.10 12.95 10.34
CA LEU A 91 -5.70 13.77 9.19
C LEU A 91 -6.84 14.67 8.71
N LYS A 92 -8.06 14.13 8.65
CA LYS A 92 -9.25 14.88 8.26
C LYS A 92 -9.50 16.02 9.25
N LYS A 93 -9.48 15.76 10.55
CA LYS A 93 -9.59 16.81 11.59
C LYS A 93 -8.53 17.90 11.44
N PHE A 94 -7.29 17.51 11.14
CA PHE A 94 -6.20 18.47 10.94
C PHE A 94 -6.40 19.35 9.70
N ILE A 95 -6.99 18.81 8.64
CA ILE A 95 -7.26 19.56 7.39
C ILE A 95 -8.52 20.42 7.51
N GLU A 96 -9.51 19.98 8.30
CA GLU A 96 -10.78 20.70 8.51
C GLU A 96 -10.63 21.98 9.35
N GLY A 97 -9.59 22.07 10.18
CA GLY A 97 -9.34 23.20 11.09
C GLY A 97 -10.04 23.03 12.43
#